data_AF-A0A918QJI0-F1
#
_entry.id   AF-A0A918QJI0-F1
#
_cell.length_a   1.000
_cell.length_b   1.000
_cell.length_c   1.000
_cell.angle_alpha   90.00
_cell.angle_beta   90.00
_cell.angle_gamma   90.00
#
_symmetry.space_group_name_H-M   'P 1'
#
loop_
_entity.id
_entity.type
_entity.pdbx_description
1 polymer ?
#
loop_
_entity_poly.entity_id
_entity_poly.type
_entity_poly.pdbx_seq_one_letter_code
_entity_poly.pdbx_strand_id
1 'polypeptide(L)'
;MLTIHAADAVLTSGEDLGEDLGTAPDAVAVDTGLIVAIGPYAELTAERPSARVRRWPGLLLPGLRAPDAARLLEAAYHPDPREADALGTEPVTGAALAALGLDGTGWGGSARRGLQRLLAHGCTAVVGPFTRPSVRTAVTRSGLRVREPGAGPGAGPGGTPALDPLSAYPLDALLDGGLTIGGPADFAVFDVPLDEPPVHALARRGASSCVATVLGGRLLHRRS
;
A
#
# COMPACT_ATOMS: atom_id res chain seq x y z
N MET A 1 18.99 -10.90 3.90
CA MET A 1 19.88 -10.07 3.06
C MET A 1 19.58 -8.64 3.44
N LEU A 2 20.56 -8.03 4.11
CA LEU A 2 20.47 -6.65 4.55
C LEU A 2 20.30 -5.70 3.35
N THR A 3 19.22 -4.93 3.34
CA THR A 3 18.89 -3.97 2.29
C THR A 3 18.60 -2.61 2.91
N ILE A 4 19.22 -1.55 2.39
CA ILE A 4 18.90 -0.17 2.75
C ILE A 4 17.96 0.39 1.67
N HIS A 5 16.79 0.85 2.10
CA HIS A 5 15.84 1.61 1.29
C HIS A 5 16.03 3.08 1.66
N ALA A 6 16.57 3.86 0.72
CA ALA A 6 16.70 5.30 0.85
C ALA A 6 15.64 5.99 -0.02
N ALA A 7 15.07 7.07 0.50
CA ALA A 7 14.13 7.95 -0.18
C ALA A 7 14.55 9.41 0.06
N ASP A 8 13.82 10.38 -0.47
CA ASP A 8 14.10 11.78 -0.19
C ASP A 8 13.67 12.16 1.25
N ALA A 9 12.66 11.45 1.79
CA ALA A 9 12.29 11.50 3.21
C ALA A 9 11.65 10.17 3.66
N VAL A 10 11.77 9.85 4.95
CA VAL A 10 11.10 8.75 5.63
C VAL A 10 10.22 9.31 6.74
N LEU A 11 8.92 9.04 6.65
CA LEU A 11 7.97 9.24 7.74
C LEU A 11 7.87 7.93 8.53
N THR A 12 8.09 7.99 9.85
CA THR A 12 8.11 6.78 10.69
C THR A 12 6.77 6.49 11.30
N SER A 13 5.97 7.52 11.60
CA SER A 13 4.68 7.35 12.27
C SER A 13 3.69 8.44 11.88
N GLY A 14 2.42 8.25 12.26
CA GLY A 14 1.40 9.28 12.11
C GLY A 14 1.64 10.52 12.98
N GLU A 15 2.47 10.43 14.02
CA GLU A 15 2.82 11.57 14.88
C GLU A 15 3.71 12.57 14.14
N ASP A 16 4.46 12.10 13.15
CA ASP A 16 5.34 12.92 12.30
C ASP A 16 4.54 13.71 11.23
N LEU A 17 3.22 13.51 11.14
CA LEU A 17 2.35 14.17 10.17
C LEU A 17 2.19 15.66 10.50
N GLY A 18 3.00 16.50 9.86
CA GLY A 18 2.91 17.96 9.98
C GLY A 18 4.17 18.62 10.53
N GLU A 19 5.21 17.85 10.87
CA GLU A 19 6.51 18.39 11.23
C GLU A 19 7.32 18.81 10.00
N ASP A 20 8.23 19.77 10.18
CA ASP A 20 9.24 20.10 9.18
C ASP A 20 10.21 18.91 9.06
N LEU A 21 10.20 18.25 7.90
CA LEU A 21 11.02 17.07 7.64
C LEU A 21 12.52 17.39 7.47
N GLY A 22 12.97 18.63 7.70
CA GLY A 22 14.37 19.04 7.57
C GLY A 22 15.38 18.20 8.35
N THR A 23 14.97 17.49 9.41
CA THR A 23 15.79 16.51 10.15
C THR A 23 15.22 15.09 10.13
N ALA A 24 14.24 14.81 9.27
CA ALA A 24 13.66 13.48 9.16
C ALA A 24 14.71 12.47 8.64
N PRO A 25 14.62 11.20 9.06
CA PRO A 25 15.41 10.16 8.42
C PRO A 25 15.09 10.09 6.92
N ASP A 26 16.06 9.65 6.12
CA ASP A 26 15.93 9.45 4.67
C ASP A 26 16.21 7.99 4.27
N ALA A 27 16.45 7.11 5.24
CA ALA A 27 16.66 5.69 4.99
C ALA A 27 16.17 4.72 6.09
N VAL A 28 15.80 3.52 5.64
CA VAL A 28 15.42 2.37 6.46
C VAL A 28 16.28 1.17 6.07
N ALA A 29 16.95 0.54 7.04
CA ALA A 29 17.66 -0.72 6.84
C ALA A 29 16.77 -1.90 7.25
N VAL A 30 16.71 -2.91 6.39
CA VAL A 30 15.87 -4.09 6.54
C VAL A 30 16.72 -5.35 6.48
N ASP A 31 16.55 -6.26 7.44
CA ASP A 31 17.08 -7.61 7.34
C ASP A 31 16.06 -8.66 7.79
N THR A 32 16.00 -9.76 7.03
CA THR A 32 15.09 -10.90 7.26
C THR A 32 13.63 -10.47 7.52
N GLY A 33 13.20 -9.41 6.82
CA GLY A 33 11.84 -8.87 6.91
C GLY A 33 11.55 -7.95 8.10
N LEU A 34 12.57 -7.62 8.89
CA LEU A 34 12.48 -6.69 10.01
C LEU A 34 13.27 -5.41 9.72
N ILE A 35 12.79 -4.30 10.27
CA ILE A 35 13.53 -3.04 10.28
C ILE A 35 14.62 -3.14 11.34
N VAL A 36 15.88 -2.94 10.95
CA VAL A 36 17.04 -3.05 11.86
C VAL A 36 17.69 -1.69 12.16
N ALA A 37 17.40 -0.66 11.35
CA ALA A 37 17.78 0.71 11.62
C ALA A 37 16.93 1.69 10.81
N ILE A 38 16.75 2.90 11.33
CA ILE A 38 16.14 4.05 10.67
C ILE A 38 17.02 5.25 10.97
N GLY A 39 17.34 6.06 9.97
CA GLY A 39 18.25 7.19 10.16
C GLY A 39 18.77 7.75 8.85
N PRO A 40 19.78 8.63 8.92
CA PRO A 40 20.43 9.20 7.75
C PRO A 40 21.09 8.13 6.87
N TYR A 41 20.89 8.23 5.57
CA TYR A 41 21.39 7.30 4.55
C TYR A 41 22.91 7.17 4.60
N ALA A 42 23.60 8.30 4.79
CA ALA A 42 25.05 8.34 4.90
C ALA A 42 25.56 7.52 6.09
N GLU A 43 24.90 7.63 7.25
CA GLU A 43 25.26 6.88 8.45
C GLU A 43 24.93 5.39 8.28
N LEU A 44 23.73 5.05 7.79
CA LEU A 44 23.33 3.66 7.63
C LEU A 44 24.24 2.92 6.64
N THR A 45 24.69 3.57 5.57
CA THR A 45 25.60 2.96 4.59
C THR A 45 27.04 2.87 5.09
N ALA A 46 27.52 3.83 5.87
CA ALA A 46 28.84 3.78 6.51
C ALA A 46 28.93 2.61 7.51
N GLU A 47 27.89 2.41 8.31
CA GLU A 47 27.82 1.29 9.27
C GLU A 47 27.59 -0.08 8.60
N ARG A 48 26.99 -0.10 7.41
CA ARG A 48 26.57 -1.32 6.71
C ARG A 48 27.05 -1.32 5.25
N PRO A 49 28.37 -1.30 5.00
CA PRO A 49 28.94 -1.10 3.66
C PRO A 49 28.60 -2.23 2.66
N SER A 50 28.28 -3.43 3.16
CA SER A 50 27.88 -4.57 2.32
C SER A 50 26.37 -4.65 2.07
N ALA A 51 25.57 -3.73 2.64
CA ALA A 51 24.12 -3.74 2.45
C ALA A 51 23.75 -3.41 1.01
N ARG A 52 22.75 -4.12 0.48
CA ARG A 52 22.21 -3.80 -0.83
C ARG A 52 21.43 -2.48 -0.75
N VAL A 53 21.77 -1.49 -1.57
CA VAL A 53 21.09 -0.19 -1.56
C VAL A 53 19.99 -0.14 -2.64
N ARG A 54 18.83 0.39 -2.27
CA ARG A 54 17.77 0.84 -3.18
C ARG A 54 17.47 2.30 -2.91
N ARG A 55 17.52 3.13 -3.94
CA ARG A 55 17.13 4.54 -3.86
C ARG A 55 15.80 4.73 -4.57
N TRP A 56 14.95 5.55 -3.98
CA TRP A 56 13.61 5.85 -4.44
C TRP A 56 13.38 7.36 -4.41
N PRO A 57 12.56 7.92 -5.30
CA PRO A 57 12.12 9.30 -5.18
C PRO A 57 11.04 9.43 -4.10
N GLY A 58 10.92 10.63 -3.55
CA GLY A 58 9.80 11.06 -2.73
C GLY A 58 9.81 10.52 -1.31
N LEU A 59 8.62 10.12 -0.85
CA LEU A 59 8.34 9.82 0.54
C LEU A 59 8.20 8.31 0.77
N LEU A 60 8.97 7.77 1.71
CA LEU A 60 8.78 6.43 2.27
C LEU A 60 7.99 6.55 3.58
N LEU A 61 6.95 5.74 3.74
CA LEU A 61 6.11 5.74 4.94
C LEU A 61 5.55 4.34 5.25
N PRO A 62 4.96 4.10 6.45
CA PRO A 62 4.27 2.84 6.74
C PRO A 62 3.30 2.46 5.63
N GLY A 63 3.17 1.17 5.35
CA GLY A 63 2.28 0.75 4.28
C GLY A 63 0.82 1.11 4.59
N LEU A 64 0.04 1.40 3.56
CA LEU A 64 -1.35 1.77 3.75
C LEU A 64 -2.21 0.55 4.07
N ARG A 65 -3.23 0.75 4.89
CA ARG A 65 -4.38 -0.14 5.02
C ARG A 65 -5.38 0.21 3.93
N ALA A 66 -6.04 -0.80 3.35
CA ALA A 66 -7.15 -0.63 2.43
C ALA A 66 -8.48 -0.91 3.16
N PRO A 67 -9.22 0.13 3.64
CA PRO A 67 -10.46 -0.06 4.37
C PRO A 67 -11.57 -0.70 3.53
N ASP A 68 -11.64 -0.36 2.24
CA ASP A 68 -12.65 -0.86 1.31
C ASP A 68 -12.30 -2.21 0.67
N ALA A 69 -11.25 -2.90 1.14
CA ALA A 69 -10.74 -4.11 0.51
C ALA A 69 -11.81 -5.20 0.35
N ALA A 70 -12.65 -5.46 1.36
CA ALA A 70 -13.74 -6.44 1.24
C ALA A 70 -14.71 -6.09 0.09
N ARG A 71 -15.07 -4.80 -0.07
CA ARG A 71 -15.96 -4.34 -1.15
C ARG A 71 -15.27 -4.44 -2.52
N LEU A 72 -14.01 -4.01 -2.61
CA LEU A 72 -13.23 -4.10 -3.85
C LEU A 72 -13.05 -5.55 -4.31
N LEU A 73 -12.81 -6.47 -3.37
CA LEU A 73 -12.46 -7.85 -3.71
C LEU A 73 -13.67 -8.79 -3.82
N GLU A 74 -14.81 -8.48 -3.18
CA GLU A 74 -16.00 -9.35 -3.15
C GLU A 74 -17.24 -8.78 -3.85
N ALA A 75 -17.24 -7.46 -4.12
CA ALA A 75 -18.35 -6.73 -4.72
C ALA A 75 -17.93 -5.85 -5.92
N ALA A 76 -16.71 -6.03 -6.44
CA ALA A 76 -16.26 -5.46 -7.70
C ALA A 76 -15.54 -6.50 -8.56
N TYR A 77 -15.60 -6.32 -9.88
CA TYR A 77 -14.77 -7.03 -10.83
C TYR A 77 -13.62 -6.14 -11.29
N HIS A 78 -12.39 -6.61 -11.15
CA HIS A 78 -11.22 -5.95 -11.71
C HIS A 78 -10.94 -6.55 -13.10
N PRO A 79 -11.15 -5.79 -14.20
CA PRO A 79 -10.95 -6.32 -15.55
C PRO A 79 -9.53 -6.84 -15.80
N ASP A 80 -9.41 -7.90 -16.60
CA ASP A 80 -8.12 -8.28 -17.18
C ASP A 80 -7.68 -7.21 -18.19
N PRO A 81 -6.38 -6.92 -18.35
CA PRO A 81 -5.92 -5.99 -19.38
C PRO A 81 -6.41 -6.32 -20.80
N ARG A 82 -6.68 -7.61 -21.08
CA ARG A 82 -7.25 -8.05 -22.37
C ARG A 82 -8.73 -7.69 -22.56
N GLU A 83 -9.43 -7.37 -21.47
CA GLU A 83 -10.84 -6.99 -21.46
C GLU A 83 -11.03 -5.46 -21.44
N ALA A 84 -9.94 -4.69 -21.41
CA ALA A 84 -9.99 -3.24 -21.22
C ALA A 84 -10.83 -2.52 -22.28
N ASP A 85 -10.80 -2.96 -23.53
CA ASP A 85 -11.61 -2.37 -24.61
C ASP A 85 -13.12 -2.54 -24.38
N ALA A 86 -13.54 -3.60 -23.69
CA ALA A 86 -14.94 -3.92 -23.45
C ALA A 86 -15.45 -3.41 -22.09
N LEU A 87 -14.61 -3.49 -21.05
CA LEU A 87 -15.01 -3.24 -19.66
C LEU A 87 -14.36 -1.99 -19.05
N GLY A 88 -13.41 -1.38 -19.76
CA GLY A 88 -12.54 -0.34 -19.21
C GLY A 88 -11.51 -0.88 -18.21
N THR A 89 -10.83 0.04 -17.52
CA THR A 89 -9.79 -0.29 -16.53
C THR A 89 -10.27 -0.13 -15.09
N GLU A 90 -11.41 0.52 -14.88
CA GLU A 90 -11.98 0.74 -13.55
C GLU A 90 -12.68 -0.52 -13.01
N PRO A 91 -12.77 -0.67 -11.67
CA PRO A 91 -13.56 -1.75 -11.08
C PRO A 91 -15.03 -1.68 -11.53
N VAL A 92 -15.52 -2.78 -12.09
CA VAL A 92 -16.92 -2.92 -12.49
C VAL A 92 -17.75 -3.33 -11.26
N THR A 93 -18.83 -2.60 -11.00
CA THR A 93 -19.70 -2.81 -9.83
C THR A 93 -21.18 -2.87 -10.23
N GLY A 94 -22.07 -3.12 -9.27
CA GLY A 94 -23.52 -3.00 -9.45
C GLY A 94 -24.11 -3.90 -10.55
N ALA A 95 -25.02 -3.36 -11.35
CA ALA A 95 -25.74 -4.11 -12.39
C ALA A 95 -24.80 -4.65 -13.49
N ALA A 96 -23.75 -3.90 -13.85
CA ALA A 96 -22.76 -4.34 -14.83
C ALA A 96 -21.99 -5.56 -14.33
N LEU A 97 -21.61 -5.57 -13.04
CA LEU A 97 -21.00 -6.74 -12.40
C LEU A 97 -21.94 -7.94 -12.38
N ALA A 98 -23.20 -7.74 -12.03
CA ALA A 98 -24.20 -8.82 -12.00
C ALA A 98 -24.37 -9.48 -13.38
N ALA A 99 -24.31 -8.69 -14.46
CA ALA A 99 -24.41 -9.17 -15.84
C ALA A 99 -23.22 -10.04 -16.27
N LEU A 100 -22.05 -9.94 -15.62
CA LEU A 100 -20.88 -10.77 -15.93
C LEU A 100 -21.03 -12.24 -15.54
N GLY A 101 -21.93 -12.57 -14.59
CA GLY A 101 -22.21 -13.96 -14.21
C GLY A 101 -20.98 -14.73 -13.70
N LEU A 102 -20.08 -14.08 -12.95
CA LEU A 102 -18.78 -14.65 -12.57
C LEU A 102 -18.90 -15.93 -11.73
N ASP A 103 -18.18 -16.96 -12.15
CA ASP A 103 -17.97 -18.19 -11.39
C ASP A 103 -16.85 -18.03 -10.33
N GLY A 104 -16.59 -19.09 -9.56
CA GLY A 104 -15.56 -19.06 -8.51
C GLY A 104 -14.16 -18.75 -9.04
N THR A 105 -13.85 -19.17 -10.26
CA THR A 105 -12.58 -18.91 -10.94
C THR A 105 -12.45 -17.43 -11.31
N GLY A 106 -13.50 -16.84 -11.89
CA GLY A 106 -13.60 -15.42 -12.23
C GLY A 106 -13.44 -14.53 -11.01
N TRP A 107 -14.12 -14.86 -9.91
CA TRP A 107 -13.93 -14.16 -8.62
C TRP A 107 -12.48 -14.24 -8.11
N GLY A 108 -11.85 -15.41 -8.19
CA GLY A 108 -10.46 -15.57 -7.79
C GLY A 108 -9.49 -14.77 -8.67
N GLY A 109 -9.72 -14.74 -9.98
CA GLY A 109 -8.95 -13.93 -10.93
C GLY A 109 -9.06 -12.45 -10.65
N SER A 110 -10.30 -11.96 -10.49
CA SER A 110 -10.61 -10.58 -10.11
C SER A 110 -9.89 -10.18 -8.82
N ALA A 111 -10.01 -10.99 -7.76
CA ALA A 111 -9.41 -10.68 -6.46
C ALA A 111 -7.89 -10.57 -6.53
N ARG A 112 -7.21 -11.45 -7.28
CA ARG A 112 -5.75 -11.36 -7.46
C ARG A 112 -5.35 -10.05 -8.16
N ARG A 113 -6.09 -9.64 -9.20
CA ARG A 113 -5.85 -8.36 -9.88
C ARG A 113 -6.12 -7.18 -8.95
N GLY A 114 -7.20 -7.21 -8.18
CA GLY A 114 -7.51 -6.22 -7.15
C GLY A 114 -6.39 -6.08 -6.12
N LEU A 115 -5.89 -7.19 -5.60
CA LEU A 115 -4.76 -7.21 -4.65
C LEU A 115 -3.47 -6.64 -5.26
N GLN A 116 -3.19 -6.94 -6.54
CA GLN A 116 -2.05 -6.34 -7.24
C GLN A 116 -2.22 -4.83 -7.43
N ARG A 117 -3.45 -4.36 -7.68
CA ARG A 117 -3.75 -2.92 -7.76
C ARG A 117 -3.61 -2.25 -6.40
N LEU A 118 -4.07 -2.87 -5.31
CA LEU A 118 -3.87 -2.35 -3.94
C LEU A 118 -2.38 -2.26 -3.58
N LEU A 119 -1.58 -3.28 -3.94
CA LEU A 119 -0.13 -3.20 -3.83
C LEU A 119 0.42 -2.03 -4.65
N ALA A 120 -0.08 -1.80 -5.87
CA ALA A 120 0.31 -0.64 -6.67
C ALA A 120 -0.15 0.72 -6.10
N HIS A 121 -0.98 0.73 -5.05
CA HIS A 121 -1.36 1.93 -4.28
C HIS A 121 -0.67 1.96 -2.89
N GLY A 122 0.39 1.18 -2.69
CA GLY A 122 1.14 1.21 -1.43
C GLY A 122 0.45 0.48 -0.27
N CYS A 123 -0.58 -0.32 -0.53
CA CYS A 123 -1.25 -1.05 0.55
C CYS A 123 -0.45 -2.27 0.99
N THR A 124 -0.26 -2.42 2.30
CA THR A 124 0.35 -3.60 2.95
C THR A 124 -0.65 -4.36 3.83
N ALA A 125 -1.80 -3.76 4.12
CA ALA A 125 -2.89 -4.35 4.88
C ALA A 125 -4.24 -4.17 4.19
N VAL A 126 -5.14 -5.13 4.41
CA VAL A 126 -6.52 -5.13 3.93
C VAL A 126 -7.49 -5.36 5.08
N VAL A 127 -8.63 -4.68 5.04
CA VAL A 127 -9.69 -4.86 6.03
C VAL A 127 -10.69 -5.92 5.54
N GLY A 128 -10.87 -6.96 6.37
CA GLY A 128 -11.86 -8.02 6.15
C GLY A 128 -13.23 -7.69 6.77
N PRO A 129 -14.10 -8.68 7.01
CA PRO A 129 -13.93 -10.10 6.69
C PRO A 129 -14.08 -10.38 5.18
N PHE A 130 -13.56 -11.53 4.75
CA PHE A 130 -13.72 -12.04 3.38
C PHE A 130 -14.58 -13.31 3.37
N THR A 131 -15.76 -13.24 2.78
CA THR A 131 -16.77 -14.30 2.77
C THR A 131 -16.60 -15.29 1.62
N ARG A 132 -16.00 -14.88 0.49
CA ARG A 132 -15.80 -15.75 -0.69
C ARG A 132 -14.55 -16.62 -0.52
N PRO A 133 -14.63 -17.96 -0.68
CA PRO A 133 -13.46 -18.85 -0.53
C PRO A 133 -12.30 -18.54 -1.48
N SER A 134 -12.60 -18.19 -2.74
CA SER A 134 -11.59 -17.82 -3.74
C SER A 134 -10.88 -16.50 -3.39
N VAL A 135 -11.60 -15.55 -2.78
CA VAL A 135 -11.04 -14.28 -2.31
C VAL A 135 -10.16 -14.50 -1.08
N ARG A 136 -10.63 -15.25 -0.07
CA ARG A 136 -9.79 -15.63 1.08
C ARG A 136 -8.47 -16.27 0.64
N THR A 137 -8.55 -17.22 -0.29
CA THR A 137 -7.35 -17.87 -0.85
C THR A 137 -6.41 -16.86 -1.51
N ALA A 138 -6.95 -15.91 -2.30
CA ALA A 138 -6.15 -14.87 -2.94
C ALA A 138 -5.49 -13.94 -1.89
N VAL A 139 -6.23 -13.50 -0.88
CA VAL A 139 -5.73 -12.65 0.22
C VAL A 139 -4.61 -13.36 0.98
N THR A 140 -4.82 -14.60 1.43
CA THR A 140 -3.79 -15.38 2.13
C THR A 140 -2.52 -15.54 1.29
N ARG A 141 -2.64 -15.77 -0.03
CA ARG A 141 -1.50 -15.94 -0.92
C ARG A 141 -0.78 -14.63 -1.26
N SER A 142 -1.44 -13.48 -1.13
CA SER A 142 -0.82 -12.17 -1.36
C SER A 142 0.18 -11.80 -0.27
N GLY A 143 0.00 -12.34 0.94
CA GLY A 143 0.79 -12.00 2.12
C GLY A 143 0.34 -10.73 2.84
N LEU A 144 -0.58 -9.93 2.27
CA LEU A 144 -1.12 -8.72 2.89
C LEU A 144 -1.67 -9.02 4.28
N ARG A 145 -1.44 -8.11 5.23
CA ARG A 145 -1.97 -8.24 6.59
C ARG A 145 -3.48 -8.09 6.56
N VAL A 146 -4.20 -9.02 7.19
CA VAL A 146 -5.64 -8.87 7.39
C VAL A 146 -5.88 -8.14 8.70
N ARG A 147 -6.67 -7.08 8.64
CA ARG A 147 -7.15 -6.33 9.80
C ARG A 147 -8.65 -6.54 9.95
N GLU A 148 -9.09 -6.56 11.20
CA GLU A 148 -10.52 -6.48 11.50
C GLU A 148 -11.05 -5.08 11.17
N PRO A 149 -12.33 -4.93 10.80
CA PRO A 149 -12.98 -3.63 10.74
C PRO A 149 -12.78 -2.86 12.03
N GLY A 150 -12.16 -1.69 11.95
CA GLY A 150 -12.10 -0.75 13.07
C GLY A 150 -13.46 -0.08 13.29
N ALA A 151 -13.70 0.40 14.51
CA ALA A 151 -14.86 1.26 14.83
C ALA A 151 -14.70 2.72 14.35
N GLY A 152 -13.64 3.02 13.58
CA GLY A 152 -13.38 4.35 13.05
C GLY A 152 -14.41 4.80 12.02
N PRO A 153 -14.37 6.07 11.59
CA PRO A 153 -15.24 6.60 10.53
C PRO A 153 -14.83 5.99 9.19
N GLY A 154 -15.14 4.70 9.00
CA GLY A 154 -15.21 4.06 7.70
C GLY A 154 -16.32 4.71 6.92
N ALA A 155 -16.06 5.17 5.70
CA ALA A 155 -17.10 5.55 4.76
C ALA A 155 -18.28 4.57 4.90
N GLY A 156 -19.44 5.09 5.28
CA GLY A 156 -20.61 4.25 5.53
C GLY A 156 -20.90 3.37 4.31
N PRO A 157 -21.70 2.30 4.47
CA PRO A 157 -21.96 1.31 3.42
C PRO A 157 -22.54 1.86 2.09
N GLY A 158 -22.81 3.17 1.96
CA GLY A 158 -23.27 3.82 0.74
C GLY A 158 -22.20 4.39 -0.20
N GLY A 159 -20.92 4.49 0.20
CA GLY A 159 -19.86 5.03 -0.67
C GLY A 159 -19.44 4.06 -1.79
N THR A 160 -19.02 4.58 -2.96
CA THR A 160 -18.35 3.76 -3.98
C THR A 160 -16.96 3.39 -3.47
N PRO A 161 -16.58 2.10 -3.43
CA PRO A 161 -15.26 1.72 -2.94
C PRO A 161 -14.17 2.28 -3.84
N ALA A 162 -13.20 2.98 -3.26
CA ALA A 162 -12.12 3.62 -4.01
C ALA A 162 -10.87 2.73 -4.01
N LEU A 163 -10.26 2.56 -5.18
CA LEU A 163 -8.96 1.89 -5.29
C LEU A 163 -7.83 2.71 -4.68
N ASP A 164 -7.92 4.04 -4.80
CA ASP A 164 -7.04 4.96 -4.11
C ASP A 164 -7.62 5.23 -2.72
N PRO A 165 -7.05 4.65 -1.63
CA PRO A 165 -7.58 4.89 -0.31
C PRO A 165 -7.45 6.36 0.11
N LEU A 166 -6.48 7.11 -0.41
CA LEU A 166 -6.29 8.53 -0.09
C LEU A 166 -7.38 9.44 -0.69
N SER A 167 -8.17 8.96 -1.64
CA SER A 167 -9.31 9.72 -2.16
C SER A 167 -10.52 9.70 -1.22
N ALA A 168 -10.55 8.77 -0.27
CA ALA A 168 -11.70 8.54 0.62
C ALA A 168 -11.37 8.70 2.10
N TYR A 169 -10.09 8.62 2.47
CA TYR A 169 -9.64 8.64 3.86
C TYR A 169 -8.42 9.55 4.02
N PRO A 170 -8.30 10.25 5.15
CA PRO A 170 -7.07 10.96 5.48
C PRO A 170 -5.94 9.96 5.76
N LEU A 171 -4.70 10.40 5.53
CA LEU A 171 -3.52 9.53 5.59
C LEU A 171 -3.32 8.86 6.96
N ASP A 172 -3.52 9.59 8.06
CA ASP A 172 -3.43 9.08 9.43
C ASP A 172 -4.38 7.89 9.68
N ALA A 173 -5.59 7.94 9.13
CA ALA A 173 -6.56 6.86 9.19
C ALA A 173 -6.22 5.67 8.28
N LEU A 174 -5.19 5.77 7.44
CA LEU A 174 -4.73 4.70 6.54
C LEU A 174 -3.43 4.05 6.99
N LEU A 175 -2.61 4.69 7.82
CA LEU A 175 -1.38 4.08 8.30
C LEU A 175 -1.68 2.79 9.09
N ASP A 176 -0.95 1.72 8.76
CA ASP A 176 -1.01 0.44 9.48
C ASP A 176 0.11 0.36 10.54
N GLY A 177 0.05 1.27 11.51
CA GLY A 177 1.09 1.44 12.52
C GLY A 177 2.24 2.34 12.05
N GLY A 178 3.42 2.16 12.67
CA GLY A 178 4.63 2.93 12.36
C GLY A 178 5.83 2.03 12.00
N LEU A 179 6.85 2.64 11.43
CA LEU A 179 8.16 2.04 11.18
C LEU A 179 8.96 2.07 12.48
N THR A 180 9.15 0.90 13.09
CA THR A 180 9.88 0.76 14.34
C THR A 180 11.03 -0.22 14.17
N ILE A 181 12.17 0.06 14.82
CA ILE A 181 13.28 -0.89 14.87
C ILE A 181 12.82 -2.17 15.58
N GLY A 182 13.08 -3.32 14.96
CA GLY A 182 12.57 -4.63 15.35
C GLY A 182 11.17 -4.95 14.81
N GLY A 183 10.45 -3.96 14.27
CA GLY A 183 9.15 -4.12 13.64
C GLY A 183 9.23 -4.73 12.24
N PRO A 184 8.09 -5.17 11.68
CA PRO A 184 8.04 -5.70 10.32
C PRO A 184 8.37 -4.61 9.30
N ALA A 185 9.11 -4.96 8.25
CA ALA A 185 9.37 -4.09 7.11
C ALA A 185 8.17 -4.07 6.14
N ASP A 186 7.09 -3.42 6.60
CA ASP A 186 5.82 -3.22 5.90
C ASP A 186 5.68 -1.71 5.56
N PHE A 187 6.14 -1.29 4.38
CA PHE A 187 6.18 0.12 3.98
C PHE A 187 5.93 0.34 2.48
N ALA A 188 5.58 1.57 2.13
CA ALA A 188 5.41 1.99 0.75
C ALA A 188 6.20 3.27 0.46
N VAL A 189 6.52 3.47 -0.82
CA VAL A 189 7.22 4.67 -1.31
C VAL A 189 6.39 5.35 -2.37
N PHE A 190 6.25 6.67 -2.28
CA PHE A 190 5.42 7.50 -3.15
C PHE A 190 6.26 8.61 -3.78
N ASP A 191 6.13 8.74 -5.10
CA ASP A 191 6.81 9.75 -5.90
C ASP A 191 6.05 11.08 -5.86
N VAL A 192 6.37 11.85 -4.82
CA VAL A 192 5.79 13.16 -4.50
C VAL A 192 6.91 14.18 -4.32
N PRO A 193 6.70 15.45 -4.72
CA PRO A 193 7.68 16.49 -4.51
C PRO A 193 7.85 16.85 -3.02
N LEU A 194 9.01 17.43 -2.67
CA LEU A 194 9.38 17.86 -1.32
C LEU A 194 9.55 19.39 -1.21
N ASP A 195 9.09 20.15 -2.20
CA ASP A 195 9.04 21.62 -2.17
C ASP A 195 7.89 22.16 -1.30
N GLU A 196 7.00 21.28 -0.86
CA GLU A 196 5.97 21.47 0.15
C GLU A 196 5.98 20.28 1.11
N PRO A 197 5.26 20.32 2.25
CA PRO A 197 5.14 19.16 3.13
C PRO A 197 4.71 17.90 2.35
N PRO A 198 5.53 16.83 2.27
CA PRO A 198 5.29 15.70 1.37
C PRO A 198 3.96 14.97 1.60
N VAL A 199 3.44 15.07 2.82
CA VAL A 199 2.13 14.52 3.21
C VAL A 199 0.97 15.24 2.50
N HIS A 200 1.09 16.56 2.28
CA HIS A 200 0.12 17.32 1.47
C HIS A 200 0.27 16.98 -0.01
N ALA A 201 1.51 16.88 -0.50
CA ALA A 201 1.78 16.49 -1.87
C ALA A 201 1.20 15.09 -2.19
N LEU A 202 1.34 14.15 -1.25
CA LEU A 202 0.76 12.81 -1.32
C LEU A 202 -0.76 12.85 -1.29
N ALA A 203 -1.38 13.62 -0.40
CA ALA A 203 -2.84 13.76 -0.36
C ALA A 203 -3.41 14.30 -1.68
N ARG A 204 -2.69 15.20 -2.36
CA ARG A 204 -3.10 15.74 -3.67
C ARG A 204 -2.85 14.78 -4.83
N ARG A 205 -1.71 14.08 -4.85
CA ARG A 205 -1.36 13.14 -5.93
C ARG A 205 -2.08 11.79 -5.81
N GLY A 206 -2.49 11.43 -4.60
CA GLY A 206 -3.14 10.16 -4.30
C GLY A 206 -2.16 8.98 -4.27
N ALA A 207 -2.66 7.82 -3.86
CA ALA A 207 -1.86 6.63 -3.64
C ALA A 207 -1.34 5.99 -4.94
N SER A 208 -1.92 6.36 -6.10
CA SER A 208 -1.42 5.95 -7.42
C SER A 208 0.00 6.48 -7.72
N SER A 209 0.48 7.46 -6.94
CA SER A 209 1.87 7.92 -6.97
C SER A 209 2.89 6.91 -6.41
N CYS A 210 2.44 5.78 -5.87
CA CYS A 210 3.30 4.72 -5.35
C CYS A 210 4.29 4.20 -6.42
N VAL A 211 5.54 4.05 -6.02
CA VAL A 211 6.62 3.49 -6.84
C VAL A 211 7.16 2.17 -6.29
N ALA A 212 6.92 1.88 -5.01
CA ALA A 212 7.36 0.65 -4.38
C ALA A 212 6.47 0.27 -3.19
N THR A 213 6.23 -1.03 -3.03
CA THR A 213 5.57 -1.57 -1.82
C THR A 213 6.35 -2.77 -1.34
N VAL A 214 6.72 -2.70 -0.06
CA VAL A 214 7.53 -3.69 0.63
C VAL A 214 6.71 -4.29 1.76
N LEU A 215 6.66 -5.62 1.80
CA LEU A 215 5.92 -6.38 2.80
C LEU A 215 6.80 -7.48 3.35
N GLY A 216 7.05 -7.48 4.65
CA GLY A 216 8.01 -8.35 5.33
C GLY A 216 9.38 -8.28 4.66
N GLY A 217 9.81 -7.08 4.25
CA GLY A 217 11.08 -6.84 3.54
C GLY A 217 11.13 -7.33 2.09
N ARG A 218 10.02 -7.85 1.55
CA ARG A 218 9.92 -8.27 0.14
C ARG A 218 9.33 -7.14 -0.69
N LEU A 219 10.03 -6.74 -1.75
CA LEU A 219 9.51 -5.80 -2.74
C LEU A 219 8.43 -6.48 -3.59
N LEU A 220 7.15 -6.22 -3.31
CA LEU A 220 6.00 -6.84 -3.99
C LEU A 220 5.44 -5.98 -5.12
N HIS A 221 5.62 -4.67 -5.05
CA HIS A 221 5.33 -3.76 -6.15
C HIS A 221 6.55 -2.89 -6.44
N ARG A 222 6.80 -2.65 -7.73
CA ARG A 222 7.74 -1.66 -8.22
C ARG A 222 7.18 -1.05 -9.51
N ARG A 223 7.08 0.27 -9.57
CA ARG A 223 6.79 1.00 -10.81
C ARG A 223 8.07 1.04 -11.65
N SER A 224 7.97 0.57 -12.90
CA SER A 224 9.05 0.54 -13.89
C SER A 224 9.32 1.91 -14.48
#